data_AF-A0A2T6D5Z3-F1
#
_entry.id   AF-A0A2T6D5Z3-F1
#
_cell.length_a   1.000
_cell.length_b   1.000
_cell.length_c   1.000
_cell.angle_alpha   90.00
_cell.angle_beta   90.00
_cell.angle_gamma   90.00
#
_symmetry.space_group_name_H-M   'P 1'
#
loop_
_entity.id
_entity.type
_entity.pdbx_description
1 polymer ?
#
loop_
_entity_poly.entity_id
_entity_poly.type
_entity_poly.pdbx_seq_one_letter_code
_entity_poly.pdbx_strand_id
1 'polypeptide(L)'
;MTPDMPHPNSLPALLRELRDDTTTLLRQEVALAKAELKQNASSVGQHTVQMAIGGFVAYAGLIVLLIGLGLLGSSLLVRAGLDPDLAEWLAPAAIGAAVALIGWSLVARARRALAADQIAPRETLQSLREDKDWAQSKLPHSA
;
A
#
# COMPACT_ATOMS: atom_id res chain seq x y z
N MET A 1 -50.46 47.24 -29.56
CA MET A 1 -49.40 46.78 -28.64
C MET A 1 -49.42 45.26 -28.61
N THR A 2 -48.45 44.60 -29.24
CA THR A 2 -48.22 43.15 -29.12
C THR A 2 -47.04 42.93 -28.17
N PRO A 3 -47.18 42.18 -27.07
CA PRO A 3 -46.08 41.88 -26.17
C PRO A 3 -45.06 40.95 -26.84
N ASP A 4 -43.81 41.37 -26.84
CA ASP A 4 -42.66 40.62 -27.39
C ASP A 4 -42.34 39.47 -26.43
N MET A 5 -42.58 38.23 -26.85
CA MET A 5 -42.33 37.02 -26.05
C MET A 5 -40.85 36.62 -26.21
N PRO A 6 -40.07 36.46 -25.13
CA PRO A 6 -38.67 36.05 -25.23
C PRO A 6 -38.55 34.68 -25.91
N HIS A 7 -37.86 34.62 -27.05
CA HIS A 7 -37.67 33.38 -27.79
C HIS A 7 -36.74 32.40 -27.04
N PRO A 8 -37.16 31.14 -26.82
CA PRO A 8 -36.38 30.10 -26.15
C PRO A 8 -35.18 29.56 -26.96
N ASN A 9 -34.85 30.14 -28.12
CA ASN A 9 -33.87 29.62 -29.07
C ASN A 9 -32.60 30.47 -29.20
N SER A 10 -32.31 31.32 -28.20
CA SER A 10 -31.13 32.17 -28.26
C SER A 10 -29.86 31.33 -28.00
N LEU A 11 -28.89 31.35 -28.94
CA LEU A 11 -27.56 30.73 -28.80
C LEU A 11 -26.86 31.00 -27.45
N PRO A 12 -27.00 32.19 -26.83
CA PRO A 12 -26.45 32.45 -25.50
C PRO A 12 -27.10 31.62 -24.38
N ALA A 13 -28.38 31.25 -24.51
CA ALA A 13 -29.07 30.41 -23.52
C ALA A 13 -28.58 28.95 -23.59
N LEU A 14 -28.46 28.39 -24.80
CA LEU A 14 -27.94 27.03 -25.02
C LEU A 14 -26.48 26.87 -24.58
N LEU A 15 -25.63 27.88 -24.82
CA LEU A 15 -24.24 27.87 -24.31
C LEU A 15 -24.17 27.92 -22.78
N ARG A 16 -25.11 28.63 -22.15
CA ARG A 16 -25.22 28.69 -20.68
C ARG A 16 -25.62 27.34 -20.11
N GLU A 17 -26.62 26.72 -20.71
CA GLU A 17 -27.13 25.40 -20.32
C GLU A 17 -26.07 24.32 -20.50
N LEU A 18 -25.36 24.29 -21.64
CA LEU A 18 -24.27 23.33 -21.89
C LEU A 18 -23.09 23.52 -20.93
N ARG A 19 -22.74 24.77 -20.59
CA ARG A 19 -21.69 25.06 -19.60
C ARG A 19 -22.10 24.59 -18.20
N ASP A 20 -23.34 24.83 -17.81
CA ASP A 20 -23.85 24.46 -16.50
C ASP A 20 -23.97 22.92 -16.40
N ASP A 21 -24.36 22.24 -17.48
CA ASP A 21 -24.36 20.77 -17.59
C ASP A 21 -22.95 20.18 -17.55
N THR A 22 -22.00 20.75 -18.29
CA THR A 22 -20.58 20.31 -18.28
C THR A 22 -19.97 20.47 -16.89
N THR A 23 -20.28 21.57 -16.20
CA THR A 23 -19.84 21.81 -14.81
C THR A 23 -20.46 20.80 -13.86
N THR A 24 -21.72 20.42 -14.09
CA THR A 24 -22.43 19.42 -13.30
C THR A 24 -21.85 18.01 -13.51
N LEU A 25 -21.56 17.63 -14.75
CA LEU A 25 -20.89 16.37 -15.09
C LEU A 25 -19.49 16.28 -14.48
N LEU A 26 -18.68 17.34 -14.57
CA LEU A 26 -17.35 17.37 -13.93
C LEU A 26 -17.44 17.19 -12.41
N ARG A 27 -18.42 17.83 -11.75
CA ARG A 27 -18.65 17.65 -10.31
C ARG A 27 -19.09 16.22 -9.98
N GLN A 28 -19.91 15.61 -10.82
CA GLN A 28 -20.34 14.22 -10.66
C GLN A 28 -19.17 13.25 -10.83
N GLU A 29 -18.32 13.45 -11.83
CA GLU A 29 -17.14 12.61 -12.07
C GLU A 29 -16.15 12.69 -10.91
N VAL A 30 -15.91 13.90 -10.37
CA VAL A 30 -15.08 14.08 -9.17
C VAL A 30 -15.73 13.43 -7.95
N ALA A 31 -17.05 13.54 -7.79
CA ALA A 31 -17.78 12.90 -6.70
C ALA A 31 -17.72 11.36 -6.82
N LEU A 32 -17.82 10.82 -8.03
CA LEU A 32 -17.75 9.40 -8.32
C LEU A 32 -16.33 8.87 -8.08
N ALA A 33 -15.30 9.52 -8.62
CA ALA A 33 -13.91 9.18 -8.37
C ALA A 33 -13.59 9.21 -6.87
N LYS A 34 -14.10 10.21 -6.14
CA LYS A 34 -13.94 10.29 -4.68
C LYS A 34 -14.66 9.15 -3.95
N ALA A 35 -15.85 8.76 -4.40
CA ALA A 35 -16.59 7.65 -3.83
C ALA A 35 -15.88 6.31 -4.08
N GLU A 36 -15.37 6.08 -5.28
CA GLU A 36 -14.62 4.88 -5.66
C GLU A 36 -13.29 4.79 -4.90
N LEU A 37 -12.54 5.90 -4.79
CA LEU A 37 -11.35 5.97 -3.96
C LEU A 37 -11.65 5.64 -2.48
N LYS A 38 -12.75 6.15 -1.93
CA LYS A 38 -13.17 5.86 -0.56
C LYS A 38 -13.57 4.39 -0.39
N GLN A 39 -14.29 3.83 -1.35
CA GLN A 39 -14.72 2.44 -1.33
C GLN A 39 -13.53 1.48 -1.46
N ASN A 40 -12.60 1.77 -2.37
CA ASN A 40 -11.36 1.00 -2.53
C ASN A 40 -10.48 1.10 -1.28
N ALA A 41 -10.30 2.30 -0.73
CA ALA A 41 -9.55 2.48 0.51
C ALA A 41 -10.20 1.75 1.70
N SER A 42 -11.53 1.75 1.79
CA SER A 42 -12.26 1.01 2.83
C SER A 42 -12.11 -0.51 2.65
N SER A 43 -12.23 -1.03 1.43
CA SER A 43 -12.07 -2.45 1.14
C SER A 43 -10.64 -2.92 1.46
N VAL A 44 -9.63 -2.22 0.94
CA VAL A 44 -8.21 -2.50 1.25
C VAL A 44 -7.95 -2.38 2.75
N GLY A 45 -8.52 -1.37 3.40
CA GLY A 45 -8.39 -1.16 4.84
C GLY A 45 -8.96 -2.31 5.67
N GLN A 46 -10.18 -2.77 5.38
CA GLN A 46 -10.82 -3.87 6.10
C GLN A 46 -10.06 -5.19 5.95
N HIS A 47 -9.60 -5.52 4.74
CA HIS A 47 -8.79 -6.72 4.51
C HIS A 47 -7.42 -6.62 5.19
N THR A 48 -6.81 -5.43 5.21
CA THR A 48 -5.54 -5.20 5.91
C THR A 48 -5.69 -5.36 7.42
N VAL A 49 -6.80 -4.90 8.02
CA VAL A 49 -7.07 -5.07 9.45
C VAL A 49 -7.23 -6.55 9.80
N GLN A 50 -8.00 -7.31 9.01
CA GLN A 50 -8.16 -8.75 9.24
C GLN A 50 -6.83 -9.50 9.09
N MET A 51 -6.02 -9.14 8.09
CA MET A 51 -4.67 -9.69 7.91
C MET A 51 -3.76 -9.36 9.08
N ALA A 52 -3.81 -8.14 9.62
CA ALA A 52 -3.03 -7.74 10.79
C ALA A 52 -3.43 -8.53 12.05
N ILE A 53 -4.74 -8.70 12.30
CA ILE A 53 -5.25 -9.50 13.43
C ILE A 53 -4.83 -10.96 13.26
N GLY A 54 -5.07 -11.56 12.10
CA GLY A 54 -4.68 -12.94 11.81
C GLY A 54 -3.17 -13.16 11.93
N GLY A 55 -2.37 -12.22 11.43
CA GLY A 55 -0.91 -12.21 11.55
C GLY A 55 -0.46 -12.11 13.00
N PHE A 56 -1.10 -11.26 13.82
CA PHE A 56 -0.81 -11.15 15.24
C PHE A 56 -1.13 -12.44 16.00
N VAL A 57 -2.28 -13.05 15.73
CA VAL A 57 -2.68 -14.34 16.34
C VAL A 57 -1.71 -15.45 15.93
N ALA A 58 -1.37 -15.54 14.65
CA ALA A 58 -0.39 -16.50 14.15
C ALA A 58 0.99 -16.29 14.78
N TYR A 59 1.42 -15.03 14.94
CA TYR A 59 2.68 -14.67 15.61
C TYR A 59 2.68 -15.09 17.08
N ALA A 60 1.59 -14.81 17.83
CA ALA A 60 1.45 -15.26 19.21
C ALA A 60 1.47 -16.80 19.31
N GLY A 61 0.76 -17.50 18.41
CA GLY A 61 0.79 -18.95 18.33
C GLY A 61 2.19 -19.51 18.04
N LEU A 62 2.93 -18.86 17.14
CA LEU A 62 4.32 -19.22 16.84
C LEU A 62 5.22 -19.07 18.07
N ILE A 63 5.08 -18.00 18.87
CA ILE A 63 5.84 -17.83 20.11
C ILE A 63 5.57 -19.00 21.07
N VAL A 64 4.30 -19.34 21.30
CA VAL A 64 3.92 -20.45 22.18
C VAL A 64 4.49 -21.78 21.67
N LEU A 65 4.45 -22.02 20.36
CA LEU A 65 5.04 -23.21 19.75
C LEU A 65 6.56 -23.27 19.93
N LEU A 66 7.27 -22.16 19.72
CA LEU A 66 8.73 -22.11 19.89
C LEU A 66 9.14 -22.35 21.34
N ILE A 67 8.40 -21.79 22.31
CA ILE A 67 8.60 -22.08 23.74
C ILE A 67 8.38 -23.57 24.02
N GLY A 68 7.27 -24.13 23.54
CA GLY A 68 6.96 -25.55 23.71
C GLY A 68 8.04 -26.46 23.10
N LEU A 69 8.56 -26.10 21.93
CA LEU A 69 9.64 -26.83 21.28
C LEU A 69 10.96 -26.73 22.06
N GLY A 70 11.25 -25.58 22.67
CA GLY A 70 12.37 -25.42 23.59
C GLY A 70 12.26 -26.35 24.79
N LEU A 71 11.11 -26.35 25.47
CA LEU A 71 10.86 -27.22 26.64
C LEU A 71 10.94 -28.71 26.26
N LEU A 72 10.37 -29.09 25.12
CA LEU A 72 10.44 -30.46 24.60
C LEU A 72 11.89 -30.85 24.30
N GLY A 73 12.63 -29.97 23.61
CA GLY A 73 14.05 -30.18 23.31
C GLY A 73 14.89 -30.34 24.57
N SER A 74 14.71 -29.46 25.57
CA SER A 74 15.39 -29.58 26.86
C SER A 74 15.08 -30.92 27.54
N SER A 75 13.81 -31.36 27.57
CA SER A 75 13.44 -32.66 28.15
C SER A 75 14.12 -33.84 27.44
N LEU A 76 14.23 -33.78 26.10
CA LEU A 76 14.91 -34.81 25.32
C LEU A 76 16.43 -34.84 25.59
N LEU A 77 17.06 -33.68 25.72
CA LEU A 77 18.49 -33.57 26.05
C LEU A 77 18.79 -34.13 27.45
N VAL A 78 17.97 -33.81 28.45
CA VAL A 78 18.11 -34.40 29.80
C VAL A 78 17.98 -35.92 29.75
N ARG A 79 17.00 -36.45 29.01
CA ARG A 79 16.84 -37.90 28.82
C ARG A 79 18.01 -38.55 28.08
N ALA A 80 18.74 -37.79 27.27
CA ALA A 80 19.96 -38.23 26.61
C ALA A 80 21.20 -38.21 27.52
N GLY A 81 21.05 -37.85 28.80
CA GLY A 81 22.12 -37.82 29.79
C GLY A 81 22.85 -36.49 29.88
N LEU A 82 22.32 -35.43 29.25
CA LEU A 82 22.85 -34.08 29.42
C LEU A 82 22.45 -33.52 30.79
N ASP A 83 23.32 -32.69 31.35
CA ASP A 83 23.05 -31.98 32.59
C ASP A 83 21.78 -31.11 32.47
N PRO A 84 20.87 -31.11 33.47
CA PRO A 84 19.62 -30.35 33.41
C PRO A 84 19.82 -28.86 33.20
N ASP A 85 20.77 -28.26 33.91
CA ASP A 85 21.05 -26.84 33.79
C ASP A 85 21.50 -26.55 32.35
N LEU A 86 22.42 -27.36 31.80
CA LEU A 86 22.86 -27.26 30.39
C LEU A 86 21.72 -27.38 29.38
N ALA A 87 20.84 -28.36 29.56
CA ALA A 87 19.76 -28.64 28.63
C ALA A 87 18.69 -27.54 28.58
N GLU A 88 18.40 -26.90 29.72
CA GLU A 88 17.40 -25.83 29.82
C GLU A 88 17.75 -24.60 28.98
N TRP A 89 19.03 -24.26 28.83
CA TRP A 89 19.43 -23.15 27.95
C TRP A 89 19.78 -23.58 26.54
N LEU A 90 20.39 -24.75 26.36
CA LEU A 90 20.91 -25.16 25.05
C LEU A 90 19.82 -25.35 24.00
N ALA A 91 18.72 -26.03 24.35
CA ALA A 91 17.64 -26.30 23.39
C ALA A 91 16.90 -25.03 22.93
N PRO A 92 16.38 -24.14 23.81
CA PRO A 92 15.75 -22.91 23.36
C PRO A 92 16.76 -21.97 22.67
N ALA A 93 18.04 -21.94 23.07
CA ALA A 93 19.05 -21.15 22.38
C ALA A 93 19.27 -21.64 20.94
N ALA A 94 19.34 -22.95 20.71
CA ALA A 94 19.48 -23.52 19.37
C ALA A 94 18.28 -23.18 18.46
N ILE A 95 17.06 -23.31 18.99
CA ILE A 95 15.84 -22.93 18.27
C ILE A 95 15.82 -21.43 17.99
N GLY A 96 16.16 -20.60 18.98
CA GLY A 96 16.23 -19.15 18.83
C GLY A 96 17.26 -18.73 17.78
N ALA A 97 18.43 -19.37 17.74
CA ALA A 97 19.44 -19.14 16.72
C ALA A 97 18.93 -19.50 15.32
N ALA A 98 18.23 -20.63 15.16
CA ALA A 98 17.64 -21.02 13.89
C ALA A 98 16.60 -19.98 13.41
N VAL A 99 15.71 -19.54 14.29
CA VAL A 99 14.71 -18.50 13.97
C VAL A 99 15.38 -17.17 13.62
N ALA A 100 16.41 -16.77 14.36
CA ALA A 100 17.18 -15.55 14.07
C ALA A 100 17.85 -15.58 12.69
N LEU A 101 18.41 -16.72 12.29
CA LEU A 101 18.99 -16.90 10.95
C LEU A 101 17.92 -16.79 9.86
N ILE A 102 16.75 -17.41 10.06
CA ILE A 102 15.63 -17.29 9.12
C ILE A 102 15.20 -15.83 9.00
N GLY A 103 14.96 -15.14 10.13
CA GLY A 103 14.57 -13.74 10.15
C GLY A 103 15.60 -12.82 9.48
N TRP A 104 16.88 -13.02 9.79
CA TRP A 104 17.98 -12.30 9.13
C TRP A 104 17.97 -12.52 7.61
N SER A 105 17.77 -13.76 7.15
CA SER A 105 17.73 -14.07 5.72
C SER A 105 16.57 -13.37 5.00
N LEU A 106 15.40 -13.30 5.64
CA LEU A 106 14.22 -12.61 5.10
C LEU A 106 14.46 -11.10 5.02
N VAL A 107 14.98 -10.50 6.09
CA VAL A 107 15.33 -9.07 6.10
C VAL A 107 16.40 -8.76 5.06
N ALA A 108 17.43 -9.58 4.95
CA ALA A 108 18.49 -9.41 3.97
C ALA A 108 17.95 -9.48 2.53
N ARG A 109 17.04 -10.42 2.24
CA ARG A 109 16.36 -10.52 0.94
C ARG A 109 15.48 -9.31 0.65
N ALA A 110 14.66 -8.88 1.62
CA ALA A 110 13.82 -7.70 1.48
C ALA A 110 14.64 -6.43 1.23
N ARG A 111 15.73 -6.22 1.98
CA ARG A 111 16.66 -5.09 1.77
C ARG A 111 17.30 -5.13 0.38
N ARG A 112 17.68 -6.31 -0.12
CA ARG A 112 18.22 -6.47 -1.48
C ARG A 112 17.18 -6.16 -2.55
N ALA A 113 15.95 -6.64 -2.39
CA ALA A 113 14.85 -6.35 -3.30
C ALA A 113 14.57 -4.84 -3.35
N LEU A 114 14.47 -4.19 -2.20
CA LEU A 114 14.27 -2.73 -2.10
C LEU A 114 15.45 -1.91 -2.63
N ALA A 115 16.68 -2.44 -2.59
CA ALA A 115 17.84 -1.78 -3.17
C ALA A 115 17.96 -2.00 -4.69
N ALA A 116 17.44 -3.13 -5.20
CA ALA A 116 17.44 -3.46 -6.62
C ALA A 116 16.29 -2.77 -7.36
N ASP A 117 15.11 -2.70 -6.75
CA ASP A 117 14.02 -1.87 -7.23
C ASP A 117 14.36 -0.41 -6.96
N GLN A 118 14.79 0.30 -8.00
CA GLN A 118 14.77 1.74 -7.98
C GLN A 118 13.29 2.15 -7.99
N ILE A 119 12.73 2.38 -6.80
CA ILE A 119 11.32 2.75 -6.57
C ILE A 119 10.93 4.06 -7.30
N ALA A 120 11.88 4.74 -7.96
CA ALA A 120 11.62 5.82 -8.89
C ALA A 120 11.25 5.27 -10.28
N PRO A 121 9.99 5.39 -10.74
CA PRO A 121 9.61 4.98 -12.08
C PRO A 121 10.34 5.86 -13.11
N ARG A 122 11.38 5.30 -13.73
CA ARG A 122 12.27 6.01 -14.66
C ARG A 122 11.51 6.56 -15.86
N GLU A 123 10.60 5.77 -16.40
CA GLU A 123 9.73 6.15 -17.52
C GLU A 123 8.81 7.34 -17.16
N THR A 124 8.19 7.30 -15.97
CA THR A 124 7.31 8.40 -15.50
C THR A 124 8.11 9.67 -15.19
N LEU A 125 9.34 9.54 -14.69
CA LEU A 125 10.21 10.68 -14.47
C LEU A 125 10.74 11.27 -15.79
N GLN A 126 10.92 10.44 -16.81
CA GLN A 126 11.29 10.88 -18.15
C GLN A 126 10.12 11.59 -18.84
N SER A 127 8.92 11.02 -18.81
CA SER A 127 7.73 11.65 -19.42
C SER A 127 7.43 13.01 -18.78
N LEU A 128 7.57 13.13 -17.45
CA LEU A 128 7.42 14.43 -16.76
C LEU A 128 8.50 15.46 -17.12
N ARG A 129 9.71 15.02 -17.51
CA ARG A 129 10.76 15.93 -18.02
C ARG A 129 10.46 16.37 -19.43
N GLU A 130 10.08 15.45 -20.30
CA GLU A 130 9.69 15.74 -21.68
C GLU A 130 8.50 16.71 -21.72
N ASP A 131 7.50 16.51 -20.86
CA ASP A 131 6.35 17.41 -20.73
C ASP A 131 6.75 18.81 -20.26
N LYS A 132 7.70 18.89 -19.31
CA LYS A 132 8.23 20.18 -18.82
C LYS A 132 9.01 20.91 -19.91
N ASP A 133 9.87 20.21 -20.64
CA ASP A 133 10.68 20.78 -21.71
C ASP A 133 9.80 21.21 -22.88
N TRP A 134 8.78 20.42 -23.22
CA TRP A 134 7.76 20.79 -24.20
C TRP A 134 6.99 22.05 -23.76
N ALA A 135 6.55 22.12 -22.50
CA ALA A 135 5.86 23.29 -21.96
C ALA A 135 6.75 24.55 -21.97
N GLN A 136 8.03 24.42 -21.61
CA GLN A 136 8.99 25.53 -21.67
C GLN A 136 9.29 25.98 -23.10
N SER A 137 9.36 25.05 -24.06
CA SER A 137 9.54 25.37 -25.48
C SER A 137 8.33 26.09 -26.10
N LYS A 138 7.14 25.88 -25.52
CA LYS A 138 5.87 26.51 -25.92
C LYS A 138 5.62 27.85 -25.26
N LEU A 139 6.39 28.24 -24.24
CA LEU A 139 6.37 29.61 -23.72
C LEU A 139 7.13 30.50 -24.71
N PRO A 140 6.44 31.35 -25.49
CA PRO A 140 7.08 32.18 -26.48
C PRO A 140 8.07 33.13 -25.79
N HIS A 141 9.22 33.34 -26.42
CA HIS A 141 9.94 34.60 -26.30
C HIS A 141 9.01 35.71 -26.82
N SER A 142 8.13 36.21 -25.95
CA SER A 142 7.43 37.47 -26.16
C SER A 142 8.42 38.59 -25.88
N ALA A 143 9.14 39.01 -26.91
CA ALA A 143 9.89 40.26 -26.99
C ALA A 143 9.61 40.91 -28.34
#